data_AF-A0A6N2L8U4-F1
#
_entry.id   AF-A0A6N2L8U4-F1
#
_cell.length_a   1.000
_cell.length_b   1.000
_cell.length_c   1.000
_cell.angle_alpha   90.00
_cell.angle_beta   90.00
_cell.angle_gamma   90.00
#
_symmetry.space_group_name_H-M   'P 1'
#
loop_
_entity.id
_entity.type
_entity.pdbx_description
1 polymer ?
#
loop_
_entity_poly.entity_id
_entity_poly.type
_entity_poly.pdbx_seq_one_letter_code
_entity_poly.pdbx_strand_id
1 'polypeptide(L)'
;MATSHEKGTFFAVSYEAKYTDTPAFKYFVIAYAIVTVYGFLVLFLPPGSPIWRLVLALDLVGKNGNPRAAWLPVCGQVAKFCNQVTGALVAGFIALITYIILLLYSVYNLLNPLFEKA
;
A
#
# COMPACT_ATOMS: atom_id res chain seq x y z
N MET A 1 20.79 -12.65 -9.80
CA MET A 1 21.03 -13.83 -10.67
C MET A 1 19.85 -14.76 -10.48
N ALA A 2 18.93 -14.76 -11.45
CA ALA A 2 17.73 -15.60 -11.45
C ALA A 2 18.07 -16.88 -12.22
N THR A 3 17.87 -18.03 -11.58
CA THR A 3 18.02 -19.36 -12.18
C THR A 3 16.80 -19.65 -13.06
N SER A 4 17.04 -20.14 -14.29
CA SER A 4 16.16 -19.89 -15.44
C SER A 4 15.20 -21.02 -15.85
N HIS A 5 15.29 -22.26 -15.34
CA HIS A 5 14.45 -23.36 -15.86
C HIS A 5 14.26 -24.51 -14.87
N GLU A 6 13.48 -24.32 -13.81
CA GLU A 6 13.11 -25.42 -12.90
C GLU A 6 11.59 -25.67 -12.97
N LYS A 7 11.19 -26.87 -13.41
CA LYS A 7 9.80 -27.33 -13.46
C LYS A 7 9.45 -27.94 -12.10
N GLY A 8 8.54 -27.32 -11.35
CA GLY A 8 8.07 -27.84 -10.07
C GLY A 8 6.79 -28.66 -10.24
N THR A 9 6.80 -29.92 -9.80
CA THR A 9 5.61 -30.78 -9.77
C THR A 9 4.96 -30.70 -8.39
N PHE A 10 3.81 -30.03 -8.30
CA PHE A 10 2.91 -30.10 -7.15
C PHE A 10 1.55 -30.63 -7.63
N PHE A 11 1.08 -31.72 -7.02
CA PHE A 11 -0.21 -32.37 -7.33
C PHE A 11 -0.42 -32.76 -8.81
N ALA A 12 0.52 -33.51 -9.39
CA ALA A 12 0.39 -34.14 -10.72
C ALA A 12 0.05 -33.20 -11.91
N VAL A 13 0.13 -31.88 -11.70
CA VAL A 13 -0.05 -30.87 -12.75
C VAL A 13 1.29 -30.13 -12.92
N SER A 14 1.85 -30.19 -14.12
CA SER A 14 3.11 -29.52 -14.49
C SER A 14 2.81 -28.05 -14.85
N TYR A 15 3.21 -27.10 -14.01
CA TYR A 15 3.13 -25.67 -14.31
C TYR A 15 4.49 -25.15 -14.79
N GLU A 16 4.57 -24.75 -16.06
CA GLU A 16 5.72 -24.03 -16.61
C GLU A 16 5.60 -22.56 -16.19
N ALA A 17 6.32 -22.17 -15.14
CA ALA A 17 6.35 -20.79 -14.66
C ALA A 17 7.20 -19.92 -15.60
N LYS A 18 6.62 -19.53 -16.75
CA LYS A 18 7.23 -18.58 -17.67
C LYS A 18 7.10 -17.16 -17.08
N TYR A 19 8.22 -16.60 -16.61
CA TYR A 19 8.26 -15.28 -15.95
C TYR A 19 7.86 -14.12 -16.88
N THR A 20 7.88 -14.33 -18.20
CA THR A 20 7.59 -13.31 -19.22
C THR A 20 6.10 -12.98 -19.35
N ASP A 21 5.21 -13.82 -18.81
CA ASP A 21 3.74 -13.64 -18.84
C ASP A 21 3.16 -13.28 -17.47
N THR A 22 3.92 -12.64 -16.57
CA THR A 22 3.38 -12.18 -15.28
C THR A 22 2.87 -10.73 -15.38
N PRO A 23 1.58 -10.50 -15.70
CA PRO A 23 0.92 -9.19 -15.58
C PRO A 23 0.78 -8.73 -14.11
N ALA A 24 1.38 -9.44 -13.15
CA ALA A 24 1.33 -9.17 -11.73
C ALA A 24 1.67 -7.71 -11.41
N PHE A 25 2.66 -7.12 -12.08
CA PHE A 25 2.98 -5.71 -11.87
C PHE A 25 1.86 -4.77 -12.32
N LYS A 26 1.21 -5.03 -13.47
CA LYS A 26 0.10 -4.20 -13.96
C LYS A 26 -1.12 -4.30 -13.05
N TYR A 27 -1.49 -5.52 -12.65
CA TYR A 27 -2.58 -5.73 -11.70
C TYR A 27 -2.26 -5.14 -10.33
N PHE A 28 -1.01 -5.23 -9.89
CA PHE A 28 -0.56 -4.61 -8.64
C PHE A 28 -0.71 -3.09 -8.70
N VAL A 29 -0.26 -2.44 -9.78
CA VAL A 29 -0.41 -0.99 -9.95
C VAL A 29 -1.88 -0.57 -9.98
N ILE A 30 -2.74 -1.31 -10.70
CA ILE A 30 -4.19 -1.04 -10.75
C ILE A 30 -4.82 -1.20 -9.36
N ALA A 31 -4.50 -2.29 -8.66
CA ALA A 31 -5.00 -2.54 -7.30
C ALA A 31 -4.53 -1.44 -6.34
N TYR A 32 -3.27 -1.01 -6.44
CA TYR A 32 -2.73 0.05 -5.59
C TYR A 32 -3.40 1.40 -5.88
N ALA A 33 -3.68 1.72 -7.15
CA ALA A 33 -4.43 2.91 -7.52
C ALA A 33 -5.83 2.90 -6.87
N ILE A 34 -6.54 1.77 -6.95
CA ILE A 34 -7.86 1.61 -6.31
C ILE A 34 -7.74 1.77 -4.79
N VAL A 35 -6.74 1.14 -4.16
CA VAL A 35 -6.49 1.28 -2.71
C VAL A 35 -6.21 2.73 -2.34
N THR A 36 -5.43 3.48 -3.12
CA THR A 36 -5.18 4.90 -2.84
C THR A 36 -6.44 5.75 -2.93
N VAL A 37 -7.34 5.47 -3.88
CA VAL A 37 -8.63 6.16 -3.99
C VAL A 37 -9.51 5.87 -2.78
N TYR A 38 -9.61 4.60 -2.36
CA TYR A 38 -10.35 4.24 -1.15
C TYR A 38 -9.71 4.82 0.11
N GLY A 39 -8.39 4.82 0.23
CA GLY A 39 -7.68 5.40 1.36
C GLY A 39 -7.89 6.90 1.47
N PHE A 40 -7.85 7.62 0.34
CA PHE A 40 -8.18 9.04 0.28
C PHE A 40 -9.64 9.27 0.69
N LEU A 41 -10.59 8.49 0.16
CA LEU A 41 -12.00 8.56 0.54
C LEU A 41 -12.20 8.35 2.05
N VAL A 42 -11.56 7.33 2.63
CA VAL A 42 -11.63 6.99 4.06
C VAL A 42 -11.04 8.10 4.94
N LEU A 43 -10.05 8.86 4.45
CA LEU A 43 -9.50 10.00 5.18
C LEU A 43 -10.54 11.11 5.46
N PHE A 44 -11.54 11.27 4.57
CA PHE A 44 -12.62 12.25 4.76
C PHE A 44 -13.79 11.71 5.59
N LEU A 45 -13.78 10.44 5.97
CA LEU A 45 -14.84 9.88 6.80
C LEU A 45 -14.63 10.27 8.28
N PRO A 46 -15.71 10.64 9.00
CA PRO A 46 -15.60 11.01 10.41
C PRO A 46 -15.19 9.80 11.28
N PRO A 47 -14.31 9.99 12.28
CA PRO A 47 -13.73 8.93 13.13
C PRO A 47 -14.71 8.26 14.12
N GLY A 48 -16.02 8.38 13.91
CA GLY A 48 -17.07 7.69 14.68
C GLY A 48 -18.01 6.84 13.82
N SER A 49 -17.79 6.80 12.50
CA SER A 49 -18.66 6.07 11.58
C SER A 49 -18.52 4.55 11.75
N PRO A 50 -19.61 3.77 11.57
CA PRO A 50 -19.55 2.30 11.62
C PRO A 50 -18.64 1.72 10.52
N ILE A 51 -18.41 2.47 9.44
CA ILE A 51 -17.57 2.09 8.30
C ILE A 51 -16.10 1.96 8.73
N TRP A 52 -15.60 2.84 9.60
CA TRP A 52 -14.23 2.77 10.11
C TRP A 52 -13.97 1.42 10.81
N ARG A 53 -14.94 0.93 11.58
CA ARG A 53 -14.83 -0.37 12.27
C ARG A 53 -14.70 -1.54 11.30
N LEU A 54 -15.39 -1.48 10.15
CA LEU A 54 -15.30 -2.50 9.12
C LEU A 54 -13.92 -2.49 8.45
N VAL A 55 -13.37 -1.31 8.16
CA VAL A 55 -12.02 -1.17 7.60
C VAL A 55 -10.98 -1.80 8.54
N LEU A 56 -11.02 -1.46 9.84
CA LEU A 56 -10.14 -2.08 10.85
C LEU A 56 -10.29 -3.60 10.92
N ALA A 57 -11.52 -4.10 10.90
CA ALA A 57 -11.77 -5.52 10.96
C ALA A 57 -11.16 -6.25 9.74
N LEU A 58 -11.31 -5.68 8.54
CA LEU A 58 -10.73 -6.21 7.31
C LEU A 58 -9.19 -6.18 7.36
N ASP A 59 -8.58 -5.09 7.81
CA ASP A 59 -7.12 -4.98 7.94
C ASP A 59 -6.55 -5.99 8.95
N LEU A 60 -7.23 -6.18 10.09
CA LEU A 60 -6.81 -7.14 11.11
C LEU A 60 -6.89 -8.59 10.62
N VAL A 61 -7.96 -8.94 9.89
CA VAL A 61 -8.08 -10.24 9.23
C VAL A 61 -7.03 -10.36 8.13
N GLY A 62 -6.79 -9.30 7.37
CA GLY A 62 -5.69 -9.09 6.42
C GLY A 62 -4.33 -9.54 6.95
N LYS A 63 -3.97 -8.98 8.10
CA LYS A 63 -2.66 -9.08 8.71
C LYS A 63 -2.45 -10.38 9.49
N ASN A 64 -3.42 -10.74 10.33
CA ASN A 64 -3.29 -11.87 11.25
C ASN A 64 -3.87 -13.17 10.69
N GLY A 65 -4.74 -13.08 9.67
CA GLY A 65 -5.54 -14.20 9.20
C GLY A 65 -6.66 -14.58 10.18
N ASN A 66 -7.55 -15.47 9.73
CA ASN A 66 -8.53 -16.13 10.57
C ASN A 66 -8.57 -17.62 10.25
N PRO A 67 -8.05 -18.50 11.14
CA PRO A 67 -8.00 -19.93 10.88
C PRO A 67 -9.40 -20.55 10.77
N ARG A 68 -10.42 -19.98 11.45
CA ARG A 68 -11.80 -20.49 11.38
C ARG A 68 -12.47 -20.23 10.04
N ALA A 69 -12.03 -19.22 9.30
CA ALA A 69 -12.51 -18.91 7.95
C ALA A 69 -11.54 -19.40 6.86
N ALA A 70 -10.55 -20.22 7.22
CA ALA A 70 -9.44 -20.63 6.35
C ALA A 70 -8.72 -19.46 5.67
N TRP A 71 -8.72 -18.29 6.31
CA TRP A 71 -8.16 -17.07 5.75
C TRP A 71 -6.70 -16.95 6.22
N LEU A 72 -5.76 -17.26 5.34
CA LEU A 72 -4.33 -17.20 5.66
C LEU A 72 -3.82 -15.74 5.63
N PRO A 73 -2.84 -15.41 6.49
CA PRO A 73 -2.27 -14.05 6.53
C PRO A 73 -1.54 -13.72 5.22
N VAL A 74 -1.84 -12.56 4.65
CA VAL A 74 -1.31 -12.12 3.34
C VAL A 74 0.22 -12.02 3.36
N CYS A 75 0.80 -11.42 4.41
CA CYS A 75 2.25 -11.29 4.53
C CYS A 75 2.96 -12.61 4.91
N GLY A 76 2.23 -13.68 5.22
CA GLY A 76 2.80 -15.00 5.54
C GLY A 76 3.29 -15.77 4.31
N GLN A 77 2.72 -15.52 3.13
CA GLN A 77 3.12 -16.19 1.88
C GLN A 77 4.22 -15.41 1.11
N VAL A 78 4.28 -14.08 1.25
CA VAL A 78 5.17 -13.19 0.48
C VAL A 78 5.82 -12.09 1.35
N ALA A 79 6.47 -12.49 2.44
CA ALA A 79 7.02 -11.57 3.45
C ALA A 79 8.01 -10.52 2.88
N LYS A 80 8.88 -10.91 1.95
CA LYS A 80 9.88 -9.98 1.36
C LYS A 80 9.22 -8.83 0.59
N PHE A 81 8.15 -9.14 -0.14
CA PHE A 81 7.39 -8.14 -0.89
C PHE A 81 6.59 -7.23 0.05
N CYS A 82 5.92 -7.80 1.05
CA CYS A 82 5.17 -7.05 2.06
C CYS A 82 6.06 -6.00 2.75
N ASN A 83 7.26 -6.37 3.21
CA ASN A 83 8.18 -5.43 3.84
C ASN A 83 8.64 -4.31 2.90
N GLN A 84 8.91 -4.63 1.62
CA GLN A 84 9.35 -3.65 0.64
C GLN A 84 8.24 -2.63 0.30
N VAL A 85 6.99 -3.09 0.16
CA VAL A 85 5.83 -2.21 -0.07
C VAL A 85 5.54 -1.34 1.15
N THR A 86 5.61 -1.90 2.37
CA THR A 86 5.46 -1.11 3.60
C THR A 86 6.52 -0.03 3.71
N GLY A 87 7.80 -0.35 3.40
CA GLY A 87 8.88 0.64 3.39
C GLY A 87 8.66 1.76 2.37
N ALA A 88 8.22 1.43 1.16
CA ALA A 88 7.90 2.41 0.13
C ALA A 88 6.75 3.34 0.54
N LEU A 89 5.70 2.78 1.16
CA LEU A 89 4.56 3.56 1.64
C LEU A 89 4.97 4.53 2.75
N VAL A 90 5.76 4.09 3.72
CA VAL A 90 6.28 4.93 4.81
C VAL A 90 7.14 6.07 4.25
N ALA A 91 8.04 5.78 3.31
CA ALA A 91 8.85 6.79 2.66
C ALA A 91 8.00 7.83 1.91
N GLY A 92 6.93 7.39 1.24
CA GLY A 92 5.97 8.28 0.58
C GLY A 92 5.27 9.25 1.54
N PHE A 93 4.84 8.78 2.71
CA PHE A 93 4.24 9.65 3.73
C PHE A 93 5.22 10.70 4.26
N ILE A 94 6.48 10.32 4.50
CA ILE A 94 7.53 11.25 4.92
C ILE A 94 7.76 12.34 3.86
N ALA A 95 7.82 11.95 2.58
CA ALA A 95 7.98 12.89 1.47
C ALA A 95 6.80 13.86 1.38
N LEU A 96 5.57 13.38 1.55
CA LEU A 96 4.36 14.21 1.55
C LEU A 96 4.37 15.23 2.68
N ILE A 97 4.73 14.83 3.91
CA ILE A 97 4.85 15.73 5.06
C ILE A 97 5.92 16.79 4.80
N THR A 98 7.09 16.38 4.30
CA THR A 98 8.20 17.29 4.00
C THR A 98 7.81 18.32 2.93
N TYR A 99 7.09 17.88 1.89
CA TYR A 99 6.58 18.75 0.84
C TYR A 99 5.57 19.78 1.37
N ILE A 100 4.66 19.38 2.27
CA ILE A 100 3.71 20.30 2.90
C ILE A 100 4.45 21.35 3.75
N ILE A 101 5.47 20.96 4.51
CA ILE A 101 6.29 21.89 5.29
C ILE A 101 6.99 22.90 4.38
N LEU A 102 7.58 22.44 3.27
CA LEU A 102 8.22 23.31 2.27
C LEU A 102 7.23 24.31 1.65
N LEU A 103 6.01 23.86 1.32
CA LEU A 103 4.97 24.75 0.81
C LEU A 103 4.56 25.81 1.84
N LEU A 104 4.34 25.40 3.10
CA LEU A 104 4.01 26.33 4.18
C LEU A 104 5.11 27.38 4.39
N TYR A 105 6.38 26.96 4.39
CA TYR A 105 7.52 27.87 4.51
C TYR A 105 7.59 28.86 3.34
N SER A 106 7.37 28.38 2.11
CA SER A 106 7.35 29.25 0.93
C SER A 106 6.24 30.29 1.00
N VAL A 107 5.03 29.89 1.42
CA VAL A 107 3.89 30.81 1.55
C VAL A 107 4.16 31.82 2.67
N TYR A 108 4.67 31.38 3.82
CA TYR A 108 5.03 32.25 4.93
C TYR A 108 6.04 33.32 4.51
N ASN A 109 7.14 32.93 3.86
CA ASN A 109 8.16 33.87 3.41
C ASN A 109 7.62 34.86 2.36
N LEU A 110 6.67 34.44 1.53
CA LEU A 110 6.05 35.31 0.53
C LEU A 110 5.07 36.32 1.17
N LEU A 111 4.32 35.92 2.20
CA LEU A 111 3.29 36.74 2.84
C LEU A 111 3.81 37.62 3.99
N ASN A 112 4.91 37.22 4.66
CA ASN A 112 5.52 37.99 5.74
C ASN A 112 5.77 39.49 5.39
N PRO A 113 6.38 39.84 4.24
CA PRO A 113 6.58 41.25 3.89
C PRO A 113 5.29 42.02 3.57
N LEU A 114 4.17 41.34 3.32
CA LEU A 114 2.86 42.00 3.14
C LEU A 114 2.18 42.25 4.50
N PHE A 115 2.29 41.31 5.44
CA PHE A 115 1.77 41.48 6.80
C PHE A 115 2.52 42.53 7.62
N GLU A 116 3.80 42.75 7.34
CA GLU A 116 4.60 43.78 8.01
C GLU A 116 4.36 45.20 7.46
N LYS A 117 3.71 45.32 6.29
CA LYS A 117 3.41 46.60 5.63
C LYS A 117 1.94 47.05 5.72
N ALA A 118 1.07 46.25 6.34
CA ALA A 118 -0.35 46.57 6.58
C ALA A 118 -0.56 46.98 8.04
#